data_AF-A0A838PTZ2-F1
#
_entry.id   AF-A0A838PTZ2-F1
#
_cell.length_a   1.000
_cell.length_b   1.000
_cell.length_c   1.000
_cell.angle_alpha   90.00
_cell.angle_beta   90.00
_cell.angle_gamma   90.00
#
_symmetry.space_group_name_H-M   'P 1'
#
loop_
_entity.id
_entity.type
_entity.pdbx_description
1 polymer ?
#
loop_
_entity_poly.entity_id
_entity_poly.type
_entity_poly.pdbx_seq_one_letter_code
_entity_poly.pdbx_strand_id
1 'polypeptide(L)'
;MTSTLEARMRRLRHDLNHLISAGLFLVAVAAILTGTVAHLWDLNDFSWHTYSGYAMTAFALAHVCLNWRKMVAYARFRFRPTPTRGPAPSRQTAAKPAPALLAGPLTPAVVGRATGTALLSRRGLLGLGVGGLAGVFAGRGLRPPPVIPGGADVGVVYHEWSKPGVLDAIGAVADWGERPPQYKTYPAAESIALPPPAVDGGLPTEEAIARRHSTRNYSGTTMGLDELSRVLWSTCGMNHERGGLRSHPSSGALYPIEVYPVVHNVDGLEPGVYHYGLQDHSLASVRAGDLRAAVVRQGLMQEFLGQANVVLVLTVIFQRMRFKYQDRSYRYGLIEAGHIGQNTYLAATSMGLGACAVGAFMDDAINKMLDVDGRDEAAVYMLSVGRV
;
A
#
# COMPACT_ATOMS: atom_id res chain seq x y z
N MET A 1 45.64 14.29 45.37
CA MET A 1 44.92 14.83 44.19
C MET A 1 44.15 13.78 43.38
N THR A 2 44.39 12.47 43.56
CA THR A 2 43.74 11.39 42.78
C THR A 2 42.32 11.03 43.23
N SER A 3 42.00 11.07 44.53
CA SER A 3 40.67 10.68 45.03
C SER A 3 39.53 11.65 44.69
N THR A 4 39.83 12.95 44.60
CA THR A 4 38.86 14.00 44.25
C THR A 4 38.48 13.97 42.76
N LEU A 5 39.45 13.63 41.90
CA LEU A 5 39.25 13.54 40.46
C LEU A 5 38.40 12.31 40.09
N GLU A 6 38.64 11.17 40.73
CA GLU A 6 37.80 9.98 40.56
C GLU A 6 36.35 10.17 41.04
N ALA A 7 36.16 10.82 42.19
CA ALA A 7 34.82 11.10 42.71
C ALA A 7 34.04 12.06 41.79
N ARG A 8 34.74 13.01 41.16
CA ARG A 8 34.17 13.93 40.16
C ARG A 8 33.82 13.20 38.86
N MET A 9 34.68 12.31 38.37
CA MET A 9 34.40 11.50 37.18
C MET A 9 33.24 10.52 37.37
N ARG A 10 33.09 9.94 38.58
CA ARG A 10 31.96 9.07 38.91
C ARG A 10 30.63 9.82 38.90
N ARG A 11 30.58 11.03 39.48
CA ARG A 11 29.41 11.91 39.42
C ARG A 11 29.09 12.31 37.98
N LEU A 12 30.09 12.75 37.22
CA LEU A 12 29.89 13.14 35.82
C LEU A 12 29.34 12.01 34.95
N ARG A 13 29.84 10.78 35.13
CA ARG A 13 29.31 9.59 34.44
C ARG A 13 27.89 9.24 34.89
N HIS A 14 27.55 9.48 36.15
CA HIS A 14 26.20 9.28 36.67
C HIS A 14 25.23 10.27 36.04
N ASP A 15 25.57 11.57 36.05
CA ASP A 15 24.76 12.63 35.46
C ASP A 15 24.60 12.44 33.95
N LEU A 16 25.69 12.08 33.26
CA LEU A 16 25.67 11.79 31.81
C LEU A 16 24.77 10.60 31.46
N ASN A 17 24.75 9.55 32.29
CA ASN A 17 23.85 8.42 32.11
C ASN A 17 22.37 8.84 32.23
N HIS A 18 22.05 9.70 33.20
CA HIS A 18 20.70 10.20 33.39
C HIS A 18 20.27 11.10 32.23
N LEU A 19 21.14 12.00 31.78
CA LEU A 19 20.91 12.87 30.64
C LEU A 19 20.70 12.09 29.34
N ILE A 20 21.52 11.08 29.06
CA ILE A 20 21.39 10.24 27.86
C ILE A 20 20.12 9.39 27.92
N SER A 21 19.75 8.89 29.10
CA SER A 21 18.51 8.11 29.24
C SER A 21 17.26 8.99 29.09
N ALA A 22 17.28 10.21 29.63
CA ALA A 22 16.21 11.19 29.44
C ALA A 22 16.12 11.66 27.98
N GLY A 23 17.27 11.92 27.34
CA GLY A 23 17.34 12.27 25.92
C GLY A 23 16.82 11.14 25.03
N LEU A 24 17.20 9.89 25.30
CA LEU A 24 16.69 8.72 24.58
C LEU A 24 15.16 8.61 24.71
N PHE A 25 14.61 8.84 25.90
CA PHE A 25 13.17 8.82 26.13
C PHE A 25 12.46 9.93 25.33
N LEU A 26 12.96 11.16 25.38
CA LEU A 26 12.38 12.29 24.64
C LEU A 26 12.41 12.07 23.13
N VAL A 27 13.53 11.59 22.60
CA VAL A 27 13.66 11.32 21.17
C VAL A 27 12.81 10.11 20.75
N ALA A 28 12.65 9.10 21.60
CA ALA A 28 11.74 7.98 21.34
C ALA A 28 10.27 8.46 21.27
N VAL A 29 9.85 9.35 22.18
CA VAL A 29 8.51 9.98 22.13
C VAL A 29 8.36 10.79 20.84
N ALA A 30 9.36 11.58 20.46
CA ALA A 30 9.34 12.34 19.22
C ALA A 30 9.27 11.44 17.97
N ALA A 31 10.02 10.33 17.94
CA ALA A 31 9.98 9.35 16.86
C ALA A 31 8.60 8.69 16.72
N ILE A 32 7.96 8.36 17.85
CA ILE A 32 6.59 7.80 17.87
C ILE A 32 5.58 8.83 17.36
N LEU A 33 5.64 10.06 17.85
CA LEU A 33 4.72 11.13 17.43
C LEU A 33 4.89 11.46 15.95
N THR A 34 6.12 11.64 15.49
CA THR A 34 6.43 11.95 14.08
C THR A 34 6.10 10.78 13.15
N GLY A 35 6.30 9.53 13.58
CA GLY A 35 5.93 8.34 12.81
C GLY A 35 4.41 8.16 12.73
N THR A 36 3.70 8.45 13.82
CA THR A 36 2.22 8.43 13.85
C THR A 36 1.67 9.50 12.90
N VAL A 37 2.24 10.71 12.92
CA VAL A 37 1.89 11.78 11.98
C VAL A 37 2.17 11.34 10.53
N ALA A 38 3.40 10.90 10.23
CA ALA A 38 3.74 10.47 8.87
C ALA A 38 2.79 9.38 8.34
N HIS A 39 2.44 8.41 9.19
CA HIS A 39 1.51 7.34 8.85
C HIS A 39 0.06 7.84 8.67
N LEU A 40 -0.46 8.67 9.57
CA LEU A 40 -1.85 9.15 9.51
C LEU A 40 -2.11 10.03 8.28
N TRP A 41 -1.08 10.72 7.78
CA TRP A 41 -1.16 11.64 6.65
C TRP A 41 -0.47 11.14 5.37
N ASP A 42 -0.06 9.86 5.31
CA ASP A 42 0.60 9.21 4.15
C ASP A 42 1.82 9.98 3.61
N LEU A 43 2.60 10.58 4.52
CA LEU A 43 3.79 11.36 4.17
C LEU A 43 4.99 10.41 3.99
N ASN A 44 5.26 10.03 2.74
CA ASN A 44 6.39 9.13 2.41
C ASN A 44 7.78 9.74 2.73
N ASP A 45 7.91 11.07 2.71
CA ASP A 45 9.14 11.79 3.04
C ASP A 45 8.90 12.80 4.17
N PHE A 46 8.81 12.30 5.41
CA PHE A 46 8.71 13.16 6.59
C PHE A 46 10.07 13.30 7.29
N SER A 47 10.83 14.33 6.91
CA SER A 47 12.20 14.57 7.37
C SER A 47 12.36 14.53 8.90
N TRP A 48 11.35 15.01 9.65
CA TRP A 48 11.34 14.99 11.11
C TRP A 48 11.33 13.58 11.70
N HIS A 49 10.66 12.62 11.05
CA HIS A 49 10.69 11.21 11.47
C HIS A 49 12.08 10.61 11.24
N THR A 50 12.66 10.87 10.08
CA THR A 50 14.02 10.42 9.73
C THR A 50 15.07 10.97 10.71
N TYR A 51 15.03 12.27 11.03
CA TYR A 51 15.93 12.87 12.01
C TYR A 51 15.72 12.33 13.43
N SER A 52 14.47 12.08 13.83
CA SER A 52 14.16 11.46 15.11
C SER A 52 14.73 10.04 15.21
N GLY A 53 14.68 9.27 14.11
CA GLY A 53 15.28 7.94 14.02
C GLY A 53 16.81 7.94 14.17
N TYR A 54 17.51 8.87 13.50
CA TYR A 54 18.96 9.01 13.66
C TYR A 54 19.37 9.44 15.08
N ALA A 55 18.67 10.41 15.66
CA ALA A 55 18.90 10.84 17.03
C ALA A 55 18.67 9.68 18.02
N MET A 56 17.60 8.89 17.82
CA MET A 56 17.30 7.74 18.67
C MET A 56 18.43 6.70 18.64
N THR A 57 18.95 6.42 17.45
CA THR A 57 20.08 5.49 17.26
C THR A 57 21.33 5.98 17.99
N ALA A 58 21.65 7.28 17.88
CA ALA A 58 22.81 7.87 18.56
C ALA A 58 22.69 7.79 20.10
N PHE A 59 21.52 8.14 20.66
CA PHE A 59 21.28 8.04 22.10
C PHE A 59 21.26 6.59 22.59
N ALA A 60 20.71 5.65 21.80
CA ALA A 60 20.70 4.22 22.14
C ALA A 60 22.11 3.63 22.18
N LEU A 61 22.95 3.94 21.18
CA LEU A 61 24.36 3.54 21.16
C LEU A 61 25.12 4.12 22.36
N ALA A 62 24.94 5.42 22.65
CA ALA A 62 25.56 6.06 23.81
C ALA A 62 25.11 5.40 25.13
N HIS A 63 23.82 5.07 25.26
CA HIS A 63 23.28 4.38 26.42
C HIS A 63 23.88 2.98 26.61
N VAL A 64 24.00 2.20 25.52
CA VAL A 64 24.62 0.87 25.52
C VAL A 64 26.10 0.97 25.90
N CYS A 65 26.85 1.89 25.29
CA CYS A 65 28.28 2.09 25.60
C CYS A 65 28.51 2.44 27.08
N LEU A 66 27.70 3.34 27.64
CA LEU A 66 27.85 3.75 29.04
C LEU A 66 27.48 2.65 30.04
N ASN A 67 26.53 1.78 29.67
CA ASN A 67 25.99 0.71 30.52
C ASN A 67 26.49 -0.70 30.15
N TRP A 68 27.40 -0.82 29.20
CA TRP A 68 27.92 -2.08 28.65
C TRP A 68 28.29 -3.10 29.72
N ARG A 69 29.06 -2.68 30.74
CA ARG A 69 29.48 -3.53 31.85
C ARG A 69 28.29 -4.11 32.64
N LYS A 70 27.24 -3.32 32.87
CA LYS A 70 26.03 -3.76 33.57
C LYS A 70 25.23 -4.74 32.71
N MET A 71 25.12 -4.45 31.41
CA MET A 71 24.40 -5.31 30.45
C MET A 71 25.08 -6.67 30.31
N VAL A 72 26.42 -6.71 30.18
CA VAL A 72 27.20 -7.96 30.14
C VAL A 72 27.09 -8.74 31.46
N ALA A 73 27.12 -8.05 32.60
CA ALA A 73 26.94 -8.71 33.91
C ALA A 73 25.55 -9.34 34.04
N TYR A 74 24.50 -8.62 33.62
CA TYR A 74 23.13 -9.14 33.62
C TYR A 74 22.97 -10.34 32.67
N ALA A 75 23.50 -10.26 31.45
CA ALA A 75 23.46 -11.35 30.48
C ALA A 75 24.15 -12.61 31.02
N ARG A 76 25.35 -12.46 31.60
CA ARG A 76 26.09 -13.57 32.23
C ARG A 76 25.34 -14.20 33.40
N PHE A 77 24.65 -13.40 34.20
CA PHE A 77 23.80 -13.91 35.29
C PHE A 77 22.59 -14.67 34.75
N ARG A 78 21.89 -14.11 33.76
CA ARG A 78 20.61 -14.62 33.26
C ARG A 78 20.75 -15.89 32.41
N PHE A 79 21.86 -16.02 31.69
CA PHE A 79 22.16 -17.18 30.83
C PHE A 79 23.17 -18.14 31.45
N ARG A 80 23.37 -18.07 32.77
CA ARG A 80 24.19 -19.05 33.48
C ARG A 80 23.46 -20.41 33.48
N PRO A 81 24.09 -21.51 33.04
CA PRO A 81 23.46 -22.83 33.09
C PRO A 81 23.10 -23.16 34.55
N THR A 82 21.87 -23.62 34.77
CA THR A 82 21.44 -24.04 36.10
C THR A 82 22.19 -25.32 36.49
N PRO A 83 22.80 -25.41 37.68
CA PRO A 83 23.43 -26.66 38.10
C PRO A 83 22.35 -27.75 38.19
N THR A 84 22.60 -28.91 37.57
CA THR A 84 21.79 -30.11 37.74
C THR A 84 21.75 -30.49 39.21
N ARG A 85 20.62 -30.26 39.88
CA ARG A 85 20.37 -30.74 41.24
C ARG A 85 20.17 -32.26 41.17
N GLY A 86 21.04 -33.02 41.83
CA GLY A 86 20.80 -34.44 42.11
C GLY A 86 19.51 -34.65 42.91
N PRO A 87 18.94 -35.87 42.89
CA PRO A 87 17.61 -36.14 43.44
C PRO A 87 17.59 -35.89 44.95
N ALA A 88 16.59 -35.13 45.41
CA ALA A 88 16.38 -34.84 46.82
C ALA A 88 15.68 -36.03 47.52
N PRO A 89 16.01 -36.33 48.79
CA PRO A 89 15.38 -37.42 49.52
C PRO A 89 13.93 -37.10 49.89
N SER A 90 13.08 -38.13 49.81
CA SER A 90 11.64 -38.06 50.09
C SER A 90 11.36 -37.70 51.55
N ARG A 91 10.68 -36.58 51.77
CA ARG A 91 10.16 -36.19 53.09
C ARG A 91 8.66 -36.46 53.13
N GLN A 92 8.23 -37.40 53.97
CA GLN A 92 6.83 -37.65 54.27
C GLN A 92 6.21 -36.39 54.90
N THR A 93 5.15 -35.86 54.28
CA THR A 93 4.32 -34.81 54.87
C THR A 93 2.97 -35.39 55.24
N ALA A 94 2.68 -35.36 56.54
CA ALA A 94 1.38 -35.68 57.12
C ALA A 94 0.27 -34.77 56.55
N ALA A 95 -0.87 -35.37 56.24
CA ALA A 95 -2.03 -34.68 55.70
C ALA A 95 -2.68 -33.74 56.73
N LYS A 96 -2.95 -32.49 56.33
CA LYS A 96 -3.81 -31.56 57.06
C LYS A 96 -5.28 -31.80 56.68
N PRO A 97 -6.25 -31.77 57.60
CA PRO A 97 -7.65 -31.97 57.26
C PRO A 97 -8.23 -30.74 56.55
N ALA A 98 -9.14 -30.99 55.60
CA ALA A 98 -9.82 -29.98 54.79
C ALA A 98 -10.88 -29.21 55.60
N PRO A 99 -11.09 -27.89 55.36
CA PRO A 99 -12.18 -27.16 55.99
C PRO A 99 -13.53 -27.47 55.32
N ALA A 100 -14.58 -27.55 56.15
CA ALA A 100 -15.96 -27.81 55.75
C ALA A 100 -16.57 -26.62 54.97
N LEU A 101 -17.29 -26.95 53.89
CA LEU A 101 -18.13 -26.04 53.11
C LEU A 101 -19.42 -25.72 53.88
N LEU A 102 -19.60 -24.46 54.29
CA LEU A 102 -20.89 -23.92 54.72
C LEU A 102 -21.56 -23.22 53.54
N ALA A 103 -22.71 -23.75 53.12
CA ALA A 103 -23.59 -23.15 52.13
C ALA A 103 -24.43 -22.04 52.80
N GLY A 104 -24.32 -20.82 52.30
CA GLY A 104 -25.17 -19.68 52.66
C GLY A 104 -25.61 -18.91 51.41
N PRO A 105 -26.82 -18.30 51.38
CA PRO A 105 -27.41 -17.76 50.17
C PRO A 105 -26.73 -16.47 49.68
N LEU A 106 -26.57 -16.37 48.36
CA LEU A 106 -26.01 -15.21 47.66
C LEU A 106 -27.00 -14.04 47.67
N THR A 107 -26.66 -12.95 48.35
CA THR A 107 -27.29 -11.63 48.17
C THR A 107 -26.55 -10.83 47.09
N PRO A 108 -27.26 -10.05 46.24
CA PRO A 108 -26.63 -9.30 45.16
C PRO A 108 -25.89 -8.08 45.71
N ALA A 109 -24.59 -7.98 45.39
CA ALA A 109 -23.77 -6.85 45.79
C ALA A 109 -24.07 -5.60 44.94
N VAL A 110 -24.28 -4.50 45.65
CA VAL A 110 -24.48 -3.13 45.16
C VAL A 110 -23.28 -2.67 44.31
N VAL A 111 -23.55 -2.12 43.12
CA VAL A 111 -22.54 -1.51 42.23
C VAL A 111 -22.11 -0.15 42.79
N GLY A 112 -20.97 -0.12 43.46
CA GLY A 112 -20.28 1.12 43.82
C GLY A 112 -19.49 1.68 42.64
N ARG A 113 -19.79 2.92 42.23
CA ARG A 113 -18.95 3.73 41.34
C ARG A 113 -17.57 3.92 41.96
N ALA A 114 -16.52 3.48 41.27
CA ALA A 114 -15.14 3.84 41.57
C ALA A 114 -14.51 4.53 40.34
N THR A 115 -14.52 5.86 40.37
CA THR A 115 -13.56 6.70 39.64
C THR A 115 -12.20 6.56 40.30
N GLY A 116 -11.19 6.07 39.58
CA GLY A 116 -9.84 5.93 40.12
C GLY A 116 -8.83 5.57 39.04
N THR A 117 -7.88 6.46 38.82
CA THR A 117 -6.74 6.38 37.89
C THR A 117 -5.94 5.08 38.03
N ALA A 118 -5.82 4.32 36.94
CA ALA A 118 -4.97 3.12 36.89
C ALA A 118 -3.49 3.51 36.76
N LEU A 119 -2.76 3.50 37.88
CA LEU A 119 -1.29 3.49 37.89
C LEU A 119 -0.80 2.10 37.42
N LEU A 120 -0.22 2.04 36.21
CA LEU A 120 0.39 0.85 35.64
C LEU A 120 1.53 0.34 36.54
N SER A 121 1.34 -0.82 37.17
CA SER A 121 2.40 -1.49 37.94
C SER A 121 3.56 -1.95 37.04
N ARG A 122 4.78 -2.08 37.59
CA ARG A 122 5.97 -2.60 36.86
C ARG A 122 5.72 -3.96 36.19
N ARG A 123 4.82 -4.79 36.73
CA ARG A 123 4.39 -6.06 36.13
C ARG A 123 3.44 -5.86 34.94
N GLY A 124 2.57 -4.84 34.99
CA GLY A 124 1.72 -4.44 33.86
C GLY A 124 2.51 -3.90 32.67
N LEU A 125 3.59 -3.14 32.91
CA LEU A 125 4.51 -2.67 31.87
C LEU A 125 5.30 -3.82 31.20
N LEU A 126 5.75 -4.82 31.97
CA LEU A 126 6.36 -6.03 31.43
C LEU A 126 5.35 -6.92 30.68
N GLY A 127 4.11 -6.99 31.17
CA GLY A 127 3.00 -7.66 30.48
C GLY A 127 2.62 -6.98 29.16
N LEU A 128 2.71 -5.65 29.08
CA LEU A 128 2.59 -4.89 27.83
C LEU A 128 3.76 -5.11 26.88
N GLY A 129 4.99 -5.27 27.38
CA GLY A 129 6.15 -5.58 26.56
C GLY A 129 6.12 -6.99 25.98
N VAL A 130 5.75 -7.99 26.79
CA VAL A 130 5.60 -9.39 26.36
C VAL A 130 4.33 -9.60 25.55
N GLY A 131 3.22 -8.98 25.93
CA GLY A 131 1.95 -9.01 25.18
C GLY A 131 2.01 -8.20 23.89
N GLY A 132 2.78 -7.11 23.87
CA GLY A 132 3.07 -6.32 22.66
C GLY A 132 3.98 -7.07 21.69
N LEU A 133 5.05 -7.72 22.18
CA LEU A 133 5.89 -8.58 21.34
C LEU A 133 5.14 -9.85 20.88
N ALA A 134 4.37 -10.49 21.77
CA ALA A 134 3.51 -11.62 21.38
C ALA A 134 2.41 -11.18 20.41
N GLY A 135 1.86 -9.98 20.53
CA GLY A 135 0.91 -9.39 19.57
C GLY A 135 1.57 -9.07 18.23
N VAL A 136 2.83 -8.63 18.21
CA VAL A 136 3.62 -8.43 16.99
C VAL A 136 3.97 -9.76 16.29
N PHE A 137 4.22 -10.83 17.04
CA PHE A 137 4.51 -12.15 16.46
C PHE A 137 3.25 -13.01 16.16
N ALA A 138 2.15 -12.82 16.90
CA ALA A 138 0.87 -13.51 16.70
C ALA A 138 -0.09 -12.72 15.77
N GLY A 139 0.20 -11.45 15.49
CA GLY A 139 -0.59 -10.56 14.63
C GLY A 139 -0.51 -10.85 13.13
N ARG A 140 0.06 -11.99 12.72
CA ARG A 140 -0.02 -12.47 11.35
C ARG A 140 -1.39 -13.13 11.13
N GLY A 141 -2.41 -12.34 10.77
CA GLY A 141 -3.67 -12.86 10.21
C GLY A 141 -4.96 -12.56 10.98
N LEU A 142 -5.14 -11.35 11.53
CA LEU A 142 -6.25 -11.07 12.46
C LEU A 142 -7.63 -10.80 11.84
N ARG A 143 -7.77 -10.75 10.51
CA ARG A 143 -9.10 -10.70 9.87
C ARG A 143 -9.35 -12.00 9.10
N PRO A 144 -10.14 -12.94 9.63
CA PRO A 144 -10.62 -14.04 8.81
C PRO A 144 -11.42 -13.46 7.63
N PRO A 145 -11.36 -14.07 6.43
CA PRO A 145 -12.18 -13.64 5.31
C PRO A 145 -13.66 -13.67 5.71
N PRO A 146 -14.47 -12.68 5.29
CA PRO A 146 -15.86 -12.60 5.67
C PRO A 146 -16.61 -13.78 5.06
N VAL A 147 -17.48 -14.38 5.88
CA VAL A 147 -18.50 -15.28 5.36
C VAL A 147 -19.49 -14.40 4.61
N ILE A 148 -19.70 -14.67 3.32
CA ILE A 148 -20.68 -13.98 2.47
C ILE A 148 -21.95 -14.86 2.43
N PRO A 149 -23.04 -14.49 3.13
CA PRO A 149 -24.28 -15.24 3.06
C PRO A 149 -24.87 -15.23 1.65
N GLY A 150 -25.59 -16.28 1.27
CA GLY A 150 -26.33 -16.31 0.00
C GLY A 150 -27.37 -15.16 -0.05
N GLY A 151 -27.36 -14.40 -1.15
CA GLY A 151 -28.22 -13.23 -1.32
C GLY A 151 -27.73 -11.95 -0.63
N ALA A 152 -26.55 -11.96 -0.01
CA ALA A 152 -25.96 -10.75 0.56
C ALA A 152 -25.54 -9.76 -0.54
N ASP A 153 -25.63 -8.47 -0.21
CA ASP A 153 -25.04 -7.41 -1.02
C ASP A 153 -23.51 -7.46 -0.89
N VAL A 154 -22.86 -8.06 -1.88
CA VAL A 154 -21.40 -8.22 -1.92
C VAL A 154 -20.69 -6.86 -1.89
N GLY A 155 -21.31 -5.82 -2.47
CA GLY A 155 -20.77 -4.47 -2.45
C GLY A 155 -20.72 -3.89 -1.04
N VAL A 156 -21.79 -4.06 -0.25
CA VAL A 156 -21.83 -3.66 1.16
C VAL A 156 -20.85 -4.48 2.00
N VAL A 157 -20.82 -5.81 1.80
CA VAL A 157 -19.88 -6.68 2.54
C VAL A 157 -18.43 -6.28 2.27
N TYR A 158 -18.08 -6.08 0.99
CA TYR A 158 -16.77 -5.59 0.60
C TYR A 158 -16.51 -4.18 1.16
N HIS A 159 -17.49 -3.28 1.12
CA HIS A 159 -17.34 -1.92 1.62
C HIS A 159 -16.97 -1.89 3.10
N GLU A 160 -17.69 -2.66 3.92
CA GLU A 160 -17.42 -2.81 5.35
C GLU A 160 -16.08 -3.50 5.60
N TRP A 161 -15.81 -4.62 4.92
CA TRP A 161 -14.59 -5.40 5.12
C TRP A 161 -13.32 -4.61 4.79
N SER A 162 -13.36 -3.82 3.71
CA SER A 162 -12.20 -3.05 3.27
C SER A 162 -11.97 -1.75 4.05
N LYS A 163 -12.81 -1.38 5.04
CA LYS A 163 -12.56 -0.22 5.92
C LYS A 163 -11.30 -0.44 6.80
N PRO A 164 -10.49 0.61 7.04
CA PRO A 164 -9.38 0.51 7.98
C PRO A 164 -9.93 0.26 9.39
N GLY A 165 -9.31 -0.66 10.14
CA GLY A 165 -9.64 -0.91 11.54
C GLY A 165 -8.43 -0.86 12.45
N VAL A 166 -8.69 -0.84 13.76
CA VAL A 166 -7.70 -0.60 14.82
C VAL A 166 -6.55 -1.62 14.78
N LEU A 167 -6.80 -2.86 14.37
CA LEU A 167 -5.78 -3.90 14.25
C LEU A 167 -4.85 -3.71 13.03
N ASP A 168 -5.34 -3.08 11.97
CA ASP A 168 -4.53 -2.78 10.77
C ASP A 168 -3.49 -1.68 11.06
N ALA A 169 -3.80 -0.80 12.01
CA ALA A 169 -2.93 0.31 12.44
C ALA A 169 -1.78 -0.13 13.38
N ILE A 170 -1.87 -1.31 13.99
CA ILE A 170 -0.92 -1.77 15.03
C ILE A 170 -0.09 -2.97 14.55
N GLY A 171 -0.48 -3.63 13.45
CA GLY A 171 0.36 -4.60 12.78
C GLY A 171 -0.43 -5.79 12.28
N ALA A 172 -0.43 -5.93 10.96
CA ALA A 172 -0.50 -7.22 10.29
C ALA A 172 0.04 -7.01 8.87
N VAL A 173 1.36 -7.06 8.68
CA VAL A 173 1.91 -7.47 7.39
C VAL A 173 1.61 -8.96 7.29
N ALA A 174 0.39 -9.31 6.90
CA ALA A 174 0.17 -10.65 6.38
C ALA A 174 1.08 -10.77 5.15
N ASP A 175 1.79 -11.89 5.06
CA ASP A 175 2.65 -12.18 3.93
C ASP A 175 1.75 -12.64 2.78
N TRP A 176 1.30 -11.68 1.97
CA TRP A 176 0.49 -11.93 0.78
C TRP A 176 1.37 -12.23 -0.44
N GLY A 177 2.61 -12.66 -0.23
CA GLY A 177 3.57 -12.98 -1.27
C GLY A 177 4.47 -11.80 -1.66
N GLU A 178 5.36 -12.07 -2.61
CA GLU A 178 6.37 -11.11 -3.03
C GLU A 178 5.79 -9.97 -3.88
N ARG A 179 6.53 -8.85 -3.89
CA ARG A 179 6.23 -7.70 -4.75
C ARG A 179 6.61 -8.05 -6.20
N PRO A 180 5.66 -8.05 -7.15
CA PRO A 180 5.97 -8.26 -8.56
C PRO A 180 6.85 -7.14 -9.14
N PRO A 181 7.48 -7.36 -10.30
CA PRO A 181 8.15 -6.28 -11.04
C PRO A 181 7.23 -5.07 -11.25
N GLN A 182 7.81 -3.88 -11.12
CA GLN A 182 7.08 -2.61 -11.27
C GLN A 182 6.63 -2.34 -12.72
N TYR A 183 7.29 -2.99 -13.68
CA TYR A 183 7.02 -2.83 -15.10
C TYR A 183 6.76 -4.20 -15.72
N LYS A 184 5.69 -4.30 -16.50
CA LYS A 184 5.39 -5.45 -17.34
C LYS A 184 6.07 -5.24 -18.69
N THR A 185 6.65 -6.28 -19.26
CA THR A 185 7.30 -6.24 -20.58
C THR A 185 6.87 -7.44 -21.41
N TYR A 186 6.97 -7.30 -22.73
CA TYR A 186 6.69 -8.36 -23.70
C TYR A 186 7.93 -8.56 -24.61
N PRO A 187 8.98 -9.28 -24.14
CA PRO A 187 10.25 -9.36 -24.86
C PRO A 187 10.18 -10.03 -26.23
N ALA A 188 9.18 -10.89 -26.46
CA ALA A 188 8.96 -11.58 -27.73
C ALA A 188 8.09 -10.79 -28.72
N ALA A 189 7.46 -9.69 -28.27
CA ALA A 189 6.63 -8.85 -29.12
C ALA A 189 7.49 -7.83 -29.86
N GLU A 190 7.04 -7.44 -31.05
CA GLU A 190 7.61 -6.28 -31.76
C GLU A 190 7.37 -5.02 -30.92
N SER A 191 8.43 -4.24 -30.69
CA SER A 191 8.38 -3.00 -29.92
C SER A 191 8.54 -1.80 -30.85
N ILE A 192 7.55 -0.91 -30.82
CA ILE A 192 7.49 0.31 -31.62
C ILE A 192 7.75 1.51 -30.71
N ALA A 193 8.81 2.27 -30.97
CA ALA A 193 9.11 3.47 -30.20
C ALA A 193 8.08 4.57 -30.50
N LEU A 194 7.57 5.23 -29.44
CA LEU A 194 6.71 6.39 -29.62
C LEU A 194 7.56 7.65 -29.77
N PRO A 195 7.12 8.64 -30.57
CA PRO A 195 7.75 9.95 -30.60
C PRO A 195 7.72 10.59 -29.21
N PRO A 196 8.70 11.42 -28.83
CA PRO A 196 8.68 12.12 -27.55
C PRO A 196 7.37 12.88 -27.34
N PRO A 197 6.74 12.78 -26.15
CA PRO A 197 5.44 13.37 -25.93
C PRO A 197 5.55 14.90 -25.89
N ALA A 198 4.74 15.58 -26.70
CA ALA A 198 4.64 17.04 -26.65
C ALA A 198 3.96 17.48 -25.35
N VAL A 199 4.60 18.40 -24.61
CA VAL A 199 4.09 18.94 -23.33
C VAL A 199 3.48 20.34 -23.47
N ASP A 200 3.51 20.91 -24.67
CA ASP A 200 3.05 22.26 -25.01
C ASP A 200 1.90 22.25 -26.03
N GLY A 201 1.31 23.41 -26.33
CA GLY A 201 0.31 23.56 -27.40
C GLY A 201 -1.10 23.02 -27.11
N GLY A 202 -1.42 22.70 -25.85
CA GLY A 202 -2.78 22.33 -25.42
C GLY A 202 -3.54 23.47 -24.74
N LEU A 203 -4.82 23.25 -24.43
CA LEU A 203 -5.61 24.16 -23.60
C LEU A 203 -5.08 24.25 -22.16
N PRO A 204 -5.22 25.42 -21.49
CA PRO A 204 -5.04 25.56 -20.05
C PRO A 204 -5.92 24.57 -19.26
N THR A 205 -5.48 24.17 -18.07
CA THR A 205 -6.16 23.16 -17.24
C THR A 205 -7.62 23.52 -16.95
N GLU A 206 -7.89 24.78 -16.55
CA GLU A 206 -9.23 25.26 -16.21
C GLU A 206 -10.17 25.20 -17.42
N GLU A 207 -9.63 25.51 -18.60
CA GLU A 207 -10.38 25.48 -19.85
C GLU A 207 -10.64 24.05 -20.32
N ALA A 208 -9.65 23.16 -20.20
CA ALA A 208 -9.84 21.74 -20.46
C ALA A 208 -10.91 21.15 -19.53
N ILE A 209 -10.90 21.48 -18.23
CA ILE A 209 -11.93 21.05 -17.27
C ILE A 209 -13.31 21.57 -17.67
N ALA A 210 -13.42 22.85 -18.05
CA ALA A 210 -14.69 23.46 -18.43
C ALA A 210 -15.30 22.88 -19.71
N ARG A 211 -14.46 22.53 -20.69
CA ARG A 211 -14.88 21.98 -22.00
C ARG A 211 -15.06 20.46 -21.99
N ARG A 212 -14.46 19.76 -21.03
CA ARG A 212 -14.45 18.29 -20.96
C ARG A 212 -15.87 17.74 -20.86
N HIS A 213 -16.21 16.83 -21.76
CA HIS A 213 -17.44 16.04 -21.75
C HIS A 213 -17.18 14.65 -22.36
N SER A 214 -18.12 13.73 -22.20
CA SER A 214 -18.04 12.40 -22.84
C SER A 214 -18.44 12.51 -24.31
N THR A 215 -17.48 12.32 -25.21
CA THR A 215 -17.72 12.33 -26.65
C THR A 215 -17.84 10.91 -27.19
N ARG A 216 -18.95 10.64 -27.89
CA ARG A 216 -19.27 9.33 -28.47
C ARG A 216 -19.50 9.38 -29.98
N ASN A 217 -19.19 10.52 -30.60
CA ASN A 217 -19.25 10.71 -32.04
C ASN A 217 -17.83 11.04 -32.51
N TYR A 218 -17.25 10.15 -33.30
CA TYR A 218 -15.88 10.29 -33.80
C TYR A 218 -15.92 10.49 -35.31
N SER A 219 -15.07 11.36 -35.83
CA SER A 219 -15.08 11.76 -37.24
C SER A 219 -14.59 10.65 -38.19
N GLY A 220 -13.96 9.61 -37.65
CA GLY A 220 -13.31 8.54 -38.42
C GLY A 220 -11.98 8.96 -39.07
N THR A 221 -11.56 10.22 -38.94
CA THR A 221 -10.28 10.69 -39.46
C THR A 221 -9.12 10.06 -38.67
N THR A 222 -7.98 9.86 -39.35
CA THR A 222 -6.80 9.24 -38.75
C THR A 222 -6.18 10.13 -37.66
N MET A 223 -5.79 9.51 -36.55
CA MET A 223 -5.04 10.15 -35.46
C MET A 223 -3.54 10.06 -35.75
N GLY A 224 -2.77 11.10 -35.43
CA GLY A 224 -1.31 11.07 -35.55
C GLY A 224 -0.67 10.21 -34.46
N LEU A 225 0.50 9.62 -34.77
CA LEU A 225 1.26 8.84 -33.77
C LEU A 225 1.74 9.72 -32.61
N ASP A 226 2.05 10.98 -32.88
CA ASP A 226 2.39 12.02 -31.90
C ASP A 226 1.25 12.32 -30.94
N GLU A 227 0.01 12.32 -31.44
CA GLU A 227 -1.18 12.48 -30.60
C GLU A 227 -1.39 11.27 -29.69
N LEU A 228 -1.27 10.04 -30.21
CA LEU A 228 -1.36 8.84 -29.40
C LEU A 228 -0.26 8.82 -28.32
N SER A 229 0.98 9.15 -28.70
CA SER A 229 2.11 9.29 -27.78
C SER A 229 1.77 10.24 -26.62
N ARG A 230 1.30 11.45 -26.96
CA ARG A 230 0.91 12.46 -25.98
C ARG A 230 -0.23 11.99 -25.09
N VAL A 231 -1.27 11.36 -25.64
CA VAL A 231 -2.39 10.80 -24.87
C VAL A 231 -1.88 9.77 -23.85
N LEU A 232 -1.03 8.83 -24.27
CA LEU A 232 -0.50 7.78 -23.38
C LEU A 232 0.39 8.36 -22.28
N TRP A 233 1.26 9.31 -22.63
CA TRP A 233 2.10 9.99 -21.65
C TRP A 233 1.29 10.82 -20.66
N SER A 234 0.31 11.61 -21.11
CA SER A 234 -0.56 12.37 -20.19
C SER A 234 -1.38 11.45 -19.29
N THR A 235 -1.81 10.31 -19.82
CA THR A 235 -2.62 9.31 -19.10
C THR A 235 -1.84 8.63 -17.97
N CYS A 236 -0.62 8.15 -18.24
CA CYS A 236 0.16 7.39 -17.24
C CYS A 236 1.70 7.45 -17.37
N GLY A 237 2.23 8.36 -18.19
CA GLY A 237 3.65 8.53 -18.45
C GLY A 237 4.46 8.95 -17.22
N MET A 238 5.77 8.69 -17.27
CA MET A 238 6.70 9.16 -16.23
C MET A 238 6.89 10.68 -16.33
N ASN A 239 6.74 11.39 -15.21
CA ASN A 239 6.91 12.84 -15.13
C ASN A 239 8.02 13.28 -14.16
N HIS A 240 8.61 12.35 -13.40
CA HIS A 240 9.81 12.58 -12.61
C HIS A 240 10.78 11.42 -12.80
N GLU A 241 12.02 11.72 -13.19
CA GLU A 241 13.07 10.72 -13.41
C GLU A 241 13.46 9.98 -12.11
N ARG A 242 13.38 10.65 -10.96
CA ARG A 242 13.65 10.03 -9.66
C ARG A 242 12.40 9.33 -9.12
N GLY A 243 12.52 8.03 -8.87
CA GLY A 243 11.50 7.24 -8.18
C GLY A 243 10.42 6.63 -9.08
N GLY A 244 10.49 6.85 -10.40
CA GLY A 244 9.52 6.26 -11.35
C GLY A 244 8.10 6.78 -11.15
N LEU A 245 7.96 8.05 -10.73
CA LEU A 245 6.66 8.67 -10.52
C LEU A 245 5.99 8.96 -11.87
N ARG A 246 4.66 8.87 -11.85
CA ARG A 246 3.81 8.99 -13.04
C ARG A 246 2.95 10.25 -12.99
N SER A 247 2.34 10.60 -14.13
CA SER A 247 1.41 11.72 -14.29
C SER A 247 0.11 11.61 -13.46
N HIS A 248 -0.10 10.48 -12.78
CA HIS A 248 -1.20 10.27 -11.85
C HIS A 248 -0.69 9.79 -10.48
N PRO A 249 -1.43 10.07 -9.39
CA PRO A 249 -1.12 9.51 -8.09
C PRO A 249 -1.46 8.00 -8.04
N SER A 250 -0.74 7.29 -7.18
CA SER A 250 -0.93 5.86 -6.89
C SER A 250 -0.70 5.61 -5.41
N SER A 251 -1.53 4.77 -4.79
CA SER A 251 -1.39 4.43 -3.37
C SER A 251 -0.04 3.77 -3.12
N GLY A 252 0.80 4.41 -2.30
CA GLY A 252 2.15 3.94 -1.99
C GLY A 252 3.12 3.93 -3.17
N ALA A 253 2.82 4.67 -4.25
CA ALA A 253 3.61 4.69 -5.48
C ALA A 253 3.86 3.27 -6.05
N LEU A 254 2.85 2.40 -5.96
CA LEU A 254 2.96 0.99 -6.38
C LEU A 254 2.59 0.77 -7.85
N TYR A 255 1.76 1.65 -8.42
CA TYR A 255 1.39 1.69 -9.83
C TYR A 255 0.95 0.33 -10.42
N PRO A 256 -0.15 -0.26 -9.90
CA PRO A 256 -0.70 -1.52 -10.38
C PRO A 256 -1.31 -1.49 -11.79
N ILE A 257 -1.63 -0.30 -12.34
CA ILE A 257 -2.33 -0.22 -13.61
C ILE A 257 -1.38 -0.41 -14.80
N GLU A 258 -1.79 -1.27 -15.72
CA GLU A 258 -1.21 -1.41 -17.07
C GLU A 258 -2.20 -0.89 -18.11
N VAL A 259 -1.68 -0.34 -19.22
CA VAL A 259 -2.48 0.27 -20.29
C VAL A 259 -2.30 -0.51 -21.59
N TYR A 260 -3.41 -0.95 -22.16
CA TYR A 260 -3.44 -1.65 -23.44
C TYR A 260 -4.22 -0.84 -24.48
N PRO A 261 -3.54 -0.14 -25.40
CA PRO A 261 -4.21 0.51 -26.52
C PRO A 261 -4.71 -0.53 -27.53
N VAL A 262 -6.02 -0.60 -27.72
CA VAL A 262 -6.62 -1.29 -28.87
C VAL A 262 -6.71 -0.29 -30.00
N VAL A 263 -5.72 -0.32 -30.89
CA VAL A 263 -5.53 0.62 -31.98
C VAL A 263 -6.46 0.27 -33.15
N HIS A 264 -7.12 1.30 -33.67
CA HIS A 264 -8.03 1.20 -34.80
C HIS A 264 -7.46 1.96 -35.99
N ASN A 265 -7.25 3.28 -35.84
CA ASN A 265 -6.87 4.16 -36.94
C ASN A 265 -5.87 5.22 -36.45
N VAL A 266 -4.60 4.85 -36.39
CA VAL A 266 -3.49 5.73 -35.99
C VAL A 266 -2.42 5.64 -37.06
N ASP A 267 -1.90 6.78 -37.50
CA ASP A 267 -0.89 6.84 -38.56
C ASP A 267 0.39 6.10 -38.12
N GLY A 268 0.98 5.34 -39.05
CA GLY A 268 2.18 4.53 -38.78
C GLY A 268 2.00 3.34 -37.83
N LEU A 269 0.77 2.98 -37.44
CA LEU A 269 0.48 1.80 -36.63
C LEU A 269 -0.57 0.90 -37.29
N GLU A 270 -0.27 -0.39 -37.33
CA GLU A 270 -1.24 -1.40 -37.75
C GLU A 270 -2.36 -1.55 -36.68
N PRO A 271 -3.60 -1.87 -37.09
CA PRO A 271 -4.66 -2.18 -36.14
C PRO A 271 -4.29 -3.40 -35.28
N GLY A 272 -4.56 -3.32 -33.97
CA GLY A 272 -4.22 -4.38 -33.03
C GLY A 272 -4.32 -3.99 -31.56
N VAL A 273 -3.98 -4.92 -30.68
CA VAL A 273 -3.74 -4.68 -29.26
C VAL A 273 -2.26 -4.47 -29.03
N TYR A 274 -1.95 -3.37 -28.36
CA TYR A 274 -0.61 -3.06 -27.88
C TYR A 274 -0.59 -3.03 -26.36
N HIS A 275 0.59 -3.23 -25.77
CA HIS A 275 0.89 -2.92 -24.38
C HIS A 275 1.78 -1.69 -24.33
N TYR A 276 1.44 -0.71 -23.50
CA TYR A 276 2.25 0.51 -23.36
C TYR A 276 3.46 0.26 -22.45
N GLY A 277 4.64 0.15 -23.08
CA GLY A 277 5.93 0.02 -22.43
C GLY A 277 6.36 1.34 -21.80
N LEU A 278 5.99 1.54 -20.53
CA LEU A 278 6.20 2.81 -19.83
C LEU A 278 7.68 3.22 -19.76
N GLN A 279 8.59 2.28 -19.51
CA GLN A 279 10.02 2.58 -19.29
C GLN A 279 10.69 3.17 -20.52
N ASP A 280 10.36 2.60 -21.68
CA ASP A 280 11.00 2.93 -22.95
C ASP A 280 10.14 3.87 -23.81
N HIS A 281 8.98 4.29 -23.28
CA HIS A 281 7.95 5.03 -24.00
C HIS A 281 7.66 4.40 -25.38
N SER A 282 7.20 3.15 -25.33
CA SER A 282 7.03 2.30 -26.52
C SER A 282 5.72 1.53 -26.49
N LEU A 283 5.38 0.89 -27.62
CA LEU A 283 4.24 -0.01 -27.76
C LEU A 283 4.74 -1.40 -28.13
N ALA A 284 4.46 -2.40 -27.29
CA ALA A 284 4.68 -3.80 -27.63
C ALA A 284 3.43 -4.38 -28.31
N SER A 285 3.59 -4.95 -29.51
CA SER A 285 2.49 -5.54 -30.29
C SER A 285 2.07 -6.89 -29.69
N VAL A 286 0.95 -6.92 -28.96
CA VAL A 286 0.43 -8.12 -28.30
C VAL A 286 -0.41 -8.96 -29.25
N ARG A 287 -1.23 -8.31 -30.08
CA ARG A 287 -2.13 -8.98 -31.02
C ARG A 287 -2.38 -8.10 -32.23
N ALA A 288 -2.01 -8.56 -33.42
CA ALA A 288 -2.37 -7.86 -34.66
C ALA A 288 -3.83 -8.15 -35.09
N GLY A 289 -4.42 -7.21 -35.81
CA GLY A 289 -5.70 -7.37 -36.51
C GLY A 289 -6.72 -6.27 -36.19
N ASP A 290 -7.68 -6.07 -37.10
CA ASP A 290 -8.80 -5.17 -36.86
C ASP A 290 -9.79 -5.78 -35.85
N LEU A 291 -9.81 -5.18 -34.65
CA LEU A 291 -10.61 -5.65 -33.53
C LEU A 291 -11.84 -4.77 -33.26
N ARG A 292 -12.18 -3.80 -34.12
CA ARG A 292 -13.34 -2.90 -33.90
C ARG A 292 -14.63 -3.66 -33.58
N ALA A 293 -14.97 -4.64 -34.42
CA ALA A 293 -16.18 -5.44 -34.22
C ALA A 293 -16.13 -6.28 -32.93
N ALA A 294 -14.94 -6.74 -32.54
CA ALA A 294 -14.75 -7.47 -31.29
C ALA A 294 -14.93 -6.54 -30.08
N VAL A 295 -14.30 -5.37 -30.09
CA VAL A 295 -14.41 -4.34 -29.05
C VAL A 295 -15.87 -3.89 -28.88
N VAL A 296 -16.62 -3.65 -29.95
CA VAL A 296 -18.05 -3.29 -29.85
C VAL A 296 -18.86 -4.41 -29.19
N ARG A 297 -18.68 -5.66 -29.62
CA ARG A 297 -19.40 -6.80 -29.02
C ARG A 297 -19.06 -6.98 -27.54
N GLN A 298 -17.78 -6.92 -27.20
CA GLN A 298 -17.28 -7.09 -25.82
C GLN A 298 -17.63 -5.90 -24.93
N GLY A 299 -17.70 -4.69 -25.49
CA GLY A 299 -18.18 -3.48 -24.85
C GLY A 299 -19.70 -3.34 -24.84
N LEU A 300 -20.44 -4.45 -24.83
CA LEU A 300 -21.91 -4.51 -24.72
C LEU A 300 -22.63 -3.72 -25.83
N MET A 301 -22.18 -3.89 -27.08
CA MET A 301 -22.76 -3.28 -28.28
C MET A 301 -22.71 -1.75 -28.30
N GLN A 302 -21.78 -1.14 -27.55
CA GLN A 302 -21.52 0.30 -27.62
C GLN A 302 -20.74 0.64 -28.89
N GLU A 303 -21.46 1.03 -29.95
CA GLU A 303 -20.91 1.22 -31.31
C GLU A 303 -19.77 2.25 -31.37
N PHE A 304 -19.82 3.32 -30.58
CA PHE A 304 -18.80 4.37 -30.58
C PHE A 304 -17.40 3.85 -30.24
N LEU A 305 -17.29 2.72 -29.54
CA LEU A 305 -16.00 2.10 -29.25
C LEU A 305 -15.27 1.68 -30.52
N GLY A 306 -15.98 1.16 -31.53
CA GLY A 306 -15.40 0.77 -32.82
C GLY A 306 -15.17 1.93 -33.78
N GLN A 307 -15.69 3.13 -33.46
CA GLN A 307 -15.53 4.35 -34.24
C GLN A 307 -14.34 5.20 -33.78
N ALA A 308 -13.91 5.03 -32.53
CA ALA A 308 -12.76 5.72 -31.97
C ALA A 308 -11.46 5.33 -32.70
N ASN A 309 -10.45 6.19 -32.64
CA ASN A 309 -9.13 5.87 -33.18
C ASN A 309 -8.41 4.81 -32.35
N VAL A 310 -8.67 4.80 -31.04
CA VAL A 310 -8.09 3.88 -30.08
C VAL A 310 -9.04 3.68 -28.90
N VAL A 311 -9.07 2.48 -28.34
CA VAL A 311 -9.69 2.21 -27.04
C VAL A 311 -8.59 1.78 -26.07
N LEU A 312 -8.34 2.59 -25.04
CA LEU A 312 -7.41 2.26 -23.97
C LEU A 312 -8.13 1.33 -23.00
N VAL A 313 -7.60 0.13 -22.77
CA VAL A 313 -8.07 -0.78 -21.73
C VAL A 313 -7.09 -0.74 -20.56
N LEU A 314 -7.60 -0.38 -19.40
CA LEU A 314 -6.83 -0.37 -18.15
C LEU A 314 -7.04 -1.70 -17.43
N THR A 315 -5.94 -2.35 -17.08
CA THR A 315 -5.95 -3.56 -16.26
C THR A 315 -5.25 -3.30 -14.93
N VAL A 316 -5.58 -4.09 -13.90
CA VAL A 316 -4.95 -4.02 -12.58
C VAL A 316 -4.16 -5.31 -12.37
N ILE A 317 -2.85 -5.22 -12.16
CA ILE A 317 -2.06 -6.33 -11.59
C ILE A 317 -2.26 -6.29 -10.07
N PHE A 318 -3.20 -7.09 -9.56
CA PHE A 318 -3.65 -6.99 -8.16
C PHE A 318 -2.51 -7.20 -7.17
N GLN A 319 -1.59 -8.12 -7.48
CA GLN A 319 -0.48 -8.47 -6.59
C GLN A 319 0.49 -7.30 -6.35
N ARG A 320 0.59 -6.32 -7.26
CA ARG A 320 1.38 -5.10 -7.05
C ARG A 320 0.89 -4.24 -5.89
N MET A 321 -0.34 -4.42 -5.44
CA MET A 321 -0.87 -3.75 -4.25
C MET A 321 -1.18 -4.72 -3.11
N ARG A 322 -1.62 -5.93 -3.44
CA ARG A 322 -2.09 -6.93 -2.46
C ARG A 322 -1.04 -7.24 -1.40
N PHE A 323 0.25 -7.27 -1.76
CA PHE A 323 1.36 -7.48 -0.83
C PHE A 323 1.41 -6.44 0.32
N LYS A 324 0.97 -5.20 0.07
CA LYS A 324 0.97 -4.09 1.04
C LYS A 324 -0.41 -3.79 1.62
N TYR A 325 -1.44 -3.81 0.78
CA TYR A 325 -2.78 -3.32 1.09
C TYR A 325 -3.85 -4.42 1.19
N GLN A 326 -3.49 -5.68 0.97
CA GLN A 326 -4.36 -6.84 1.16
C GLN A 326 -5.70 -6.66 0.42
N ASP A 327 -6.83 -6.98 1.03
CA ASP A 327 -8.16 -6.87 0.43
C ASP A 327 -8.52 -5.46 -0.05
N ARG A 328 -7.91 -4.41 0.54
CA ARG A 328 -8.15 -3.02 0.14
C ARG A 328 -7.49 -2.69 -1.20
N SER A 329 -6.61 -3.54 -1.72
CA SER A 329 -5.96 -3.36 -3.02
C SER A 329 -6.97 -3.12 -4.14
N TYR A 330 -8.10 -3.83 -4.15
CA TYR A 330 -9.10 -3.69 -5.19
C TYR A 330 -9.69 -2.26 -5.23
N ARG A 331 -9.95 -1.66 -4.06
CA ARG A 331 -10.45 -0.27 -3.95
C ARG A 331 -9.43 0.72 -4.49
N TYR A 332 -8.15 0.53 -4.16
CA TYR A 332 -7.09 1.41 -4.63
C TYR A 332 -6.87 1.30 -6.14
N GLY A 333 -6.97 0.10 -6.71
CA GLY A 333 -6.90 -0.10 -8.16
C GLY A 333 -8.00 0.66 -8.92
N LEU A 334 -9.24 0.60 -8.43
CA LEU A 334 -10.35 1.34 -9.04
C LEU A 334 -10.20 2.86 -8.91
N ILE A 335 -9.72 3.36 -7.76
CA ILE A 335 -9.43 4.78 -7.57
C ILE A 335 -8.35 5.24 -8.56
N GLU A 336 -7.28 4.47 -8.71
CA GLU A 336 -6.20 4.77 -9.65
C GLU A 336 -6.67 4.76 -11.10
N ALA A 337 -7.48 3.79 -11.51
CA ALA A 337 -8.12 3.77 -12.82
C ALA A 337 -8.97 5.03 -13.07
N GLY A 338 -9.65 5.54 -12.03
CA GLY A 338 -10.36 6.81 -12.08
C GLY A 338 -9.45 8.03 -12.31
N HIS A 339 -8.31 8.11 -11.61
CA HIS A 339 -7.31 9.17 -11.85
C HIS A 339 -6.80 9.15 -13.29
N ILE A 340 -6.44 7.97 -13.78
CA ILE A 340 -5.95 7.75 -15.14
C ILE A 340 -7.02 8.15 -16.15
N GLY A 341 -8.27 7.73 -15.96
CA GLY A 341 -9.37 8.11 -16.85
C GLY A 341 -9.63 9.62 -16.89
N GLN A 342 -9.55 10.31 -15.75
CA GLN A 342 -9.68 11.77 -15.74
C GLN A 342 -8.50 12.46 -16.45
N ASN A 343 -7.27 11.96 -16.29
CA ASN A 343 -6.12 12.44 -17.06
C ASN A 343 -6.35 12.26 -18.57
N THR A 344 -6.84 11.10 -19.01
CA THR A 344 -7.17 10.84 -20.42
C THR A 344 -8.20 11.84 -20.95
N TYR A 345 -9.26 12.10 -20.17
CA TYR A 345 -10.29 13.08 -20.54
C TYR A 345 -9.72 14.50 -20.73
N LEU A 346 -8.90 14.96 -19.78
CA LEU A 346 -8.31 16.29 -19.84
C LEU A 346 -7.28 16.41 -20.96
N ALA A 347 -6.45 15.38 -21.17
CA ALA A 347 -5.49 15.32 -22.26
C ALA A 347 -6.19 15.37 -23.62
N ALA A 348 -7.18 14.50 -23.85
CA ALA A 348 -7.95 14.48 -25.09
C ALA A 348 -8.62 15.84 -25.33
N THR A 349 -9.31 16.40 -24.33
CA THR A 349 -9.98 17.70 -24.46
C THR A 349 -8.99 18.82 -24.78
N SER A 350 -7.84 18.84 -24.11
CA SER A 350 -6.78 19.83 -24.31
C SER A 350 -6.19 19.78 -25.72
N MET A 351 -6.21 18.61 -26.36
CA MET A 351 -5.74 18.37 -27.72
C MET A 351 -6.85 18.53 -28.79
N GLY A 352 -8.08 18.86 -28.40
CA GLY A 352 -9.22 18.90 -29.33
C GLY A 352 -9.70 17.51 -29.79
N LEU A 353 -9.37 16.46 -29.05
CA LEU A 353 -9.86 15.09 -29.24
C LEU A 353 -11.08 14.83 -28.35
N GLY A 354 -11.87 13.82 -28.71
CA GLY A 354 -12.94 13.27 -27.90
C GLY A 354 -12.47 12.10 -27.05
N ALA A 355 -13.04 11.98 -25.84
CA ALA A 355 -12.85 10.80 -25.00
C ALA A 355 -14.18 10.34 -24.39
N CYS A 356 -14.33 9.03 -24.17
CA CYS A 356 -15.43 8.48 -23.39
C CYS A 356 -14.99 7.28 -22.55
N ALA A 357 -15.29 7.35 -21.27
CA ALA A 357 -15.13 6.27 -20.32
C ALA A 357 -16.27 5.24 -20.42
N VAL A 358 -15.91 3.97 -20.26
CA VAL A 358 -16.84 2.83 -20.24
C VAL A 358 -16.44 1.89 -19.10
N GLY A 359 -17.32 1.77 -18.11
CA GLY A 359 -17.16 0.84 -16.99
C GLY A 359 -17.88 -0.50 -17.15
N ALA A 360 -18.68 -0.66 -18.21
CA ALA A 360 -19.45 -1.88 -18.47
C ALA A 360 -18.98 -2.56 -19.76
N PHE A 361 -18.43 -3.76 -19.61
CA PHE A 361 -17.96 -4.63 -20.69
C PHE A 361 -18.00 -6.09 -20.23
N MET A 362 -17.79 -7.02 -21.14
CA MET A 362 -17.64 -8.44 -20.82
C MET A 362 -16.19 -8.71 -20.37
N ASP A 363 -15.93 -8.68 -19.06
CA ASP A 363 -14.59 -8.77 -18.45
C ASP A 363 -13.76 -9.91 -19.04
N ASP A 364 -14.27 -11.14 -18.99
CA ASP A 364 -13.56 -12.33 -19.49
C ASP A 364 -13.21 -12.25 -20.98
N ALA A 365 -14.09 -11.65 -21.77
CA ALA A 365 -13.89 -11.53 -23.21
C ALA A 365 -12.81 -10.48 -23.53
N ILE A 366 -12.81 -9.36 -22.80
CA ILE A 366 -11.76 -8.33 -22.89
C ILE A 366 -10.43 -8.91 -22.41
N ASN A 367 -10.39 -9.59 -21.26
CA ASN A 367 -9.17 -10.21 -20.72
C ASN A 367 -8.54 -11.18 -21.73
N LYS A 368 -9.36 -12.03 -22.35
CA LYS A 368 -8.92 -12.93 -23.42
C LYS A 368 -8.40 -12.19 -24.66
N MET A 369 -9.02 -11.06 -25.04
CA MET A 369 -8.55 -10.25 -26.16
C MET A 369 -7.15 -9.67 -25.89
N LEU A 370 -6.89 -9.24 -24.64
CA LEU A 370 -5.61 -8.68 -24.20
C LEU A 370 -4.53 -9.72 -23.87
N ASP A 371 -4.88 -11.01 -23.87
CA ASP A 371 -4.01 -12.10 -23.41
C ASP A 371 -3.58 -11.96 -21.93
N VAL A 372 -4.54 -11.61 -21.08
CA VAL A 372 -4.39 -11.58 -19.61
C VAL A 372 -5.30 -12.60 -18.94
N ASP A 373 -4.96 -13.04 -17.74
CA ASP A 373 -5.58 -14.20 -17.09
C ASP A 373 -6.95 -13.92 -16.45
N GLY A 374 -7.30 -12.65 -16.25
CA GLY A 374 -8.55 -12.23 -15.59
C GLY A 374 -8.59 -12.51 -14.09
N ARG A 375 -7.48 -12.98 -13.49
CA ARG A 375 -7.39 -13.38 -12.08
C ARG A 375 -6.35 -12.56 -11.33
N ASP A 376 -5.09 -12.60 -11.78
CA ASP A 376 -3.99 -11.83 -11.19
C ASP A 376 -3.83 -10.48 -11.91
N GLU A 377 -4.18 -10.43 -13.19
CA GLU A 377 -4.33 -9.21 -13.99
C GLU A 377 -5.68 -9.22 -14.72
N ALA A 378 -6.50 -8.19 -14.46
CA ALA A 378 -7.83 -8.10 -15.06
C ALA A 378 -8.15 -6.66 -15.52
N ALA A 379 -8.87 -6.54 -16.63
CA ALA A 379 -9.43 -5.29 -17.11
C ALA A 379 -10.45 -4.74 -16.12
N VAL A 380 -10.39 -3.43 -15.86
CA VAL A 380 -11.30 -2.74 -14.92
C VAL A 380 -11.95 -1.50 -15.52
N TYR A 381 -11.41 -0.98 -16.63
CA TYR A 381 -11.89 0.26 -17.22
C TYR A 381 -11.50 0.39 -18.69
N MET A 382 -12.39 0.90 -19.54
CA MET A 382 -12.08 1.24 -20.93
C MET A 382 -12.30 2.73 -21.19
N LEU A 383 -11.47 3.31 -22.06
CA LEU A 383 -11.53 4.71 -22.48
C LEU A 383 -11.38 4.79 -24.00
N SER A 384 -12.44 5.13 -24.71
CA SER A 384 -12.33 5.44 -26.14
C SER A 384 -11.76 6.84 -26.34
N VAL A 385 -10.83 7.00 -27.28
CA VAL A 385 -10.21 8.28 -27.63
C VAL A 385 -10.13 8.41 -29.14
N GLY A 386 -10.47 9.58 -29.68
CA GLY A 386 -10.45 9.79 -31.12
C GLY A 386 -10.69 11.23 -31.57
N ARG A 387 -10.50 11.46 -32.87
CA ARG A 387 -10.80 12.71 -33.57
C ARG A 387 -12.33 12.94 -33.60
N VAL A 388 -12.74 14.20 -33.43
CA VAL A 388 -14.15 14.62 -33.31
C VAL A 388 -14.53 15.64 -34.36
#